data_AF-A0A350JKC7-F1
#
_entry.id   AF-A0A350JKC7-F1
#
_cell.length_a   1.000
_cell.length_b   1.000
_cell.length_c   1.000
_cell.angle_alpha   90.00
_cell.angle_beta   90.00
_cell.angle_gamma   90.00
#
_symmetry.space_group_name_H-M   'P 1'
#
loop_
_entity.id
_entity.type
_entity.pdbx_description
1 polymer ?
#
loop_
_entity_poly.entity_id
_entity_poly.type
_entity_poly.pdbx_seq_one_letter_code
_entity_poly.pdbx_strand_id
1 'polypeptide(L)'
;MELIKNRIDAFSEDINYESLLKFASSIDYDELDYEAHLPAPECEGDYGRNVICMDPFECVLIHWPAGIESGIHDHNGLYGCVQVLEGEIENVFYRETETELQETVIQGFCEGDLVPEPDEAIHKIRNASNSKRAVTMHFYNPPLRTLDGVRIFDIESGSIGVLSKDAETASWSEEYGHFKSIKSDAFEYICHEDLLKREAHADN
;
A
#
# COMPACT_ATOMS: atom_id res chain seq x y z
N MET A 1 12.06 -6.73 16.75
CA MET A 1 11.10 -7.56 15.95
C MET A 1 10.60 -8.85 16.60
N GLU A 2 11.25 -9.40 17.64
CA GLU A 2 10.82 -10.65 18.29
C GLU A 2 9.40 -10.58 18.89
N LEU A 3 9.02 -9.43 19.44
CA LEU A 3 7.66 -9.17 19.94
C LEU A 3 6.59 -9.50 18.89
N ILE A 4 6.72 -8.91 17.70
CA ILE A 4 5.77 -9.12 16.58
C ILE A 4 5.71 -10.59 16.18
N LYS A 5 6.86 -11.25 16.03
CA LYS A 5 6.91 -12.67 15.66
C LYS A 5 6.18 -13.54 16.70
N ASN A 6 6.47 -13.35 17.98
CA ASN A 6 5.80 -14.08 19.05
C ASN A 6 4.28 -13.81 19.10
N ARG A 7 3.86 -12.58 18.80
CA ARG A 7 2.43 -12.21 18.73
C ARG A 7 1.73 -12.89 17.56
N ILE A 8 2.38 -12.95 16.40
CA ILE A 8 1.88 -13.64 15.20
C ILE A 8 1.82 -15.15 15.44
N ASP A 9 2.88 -15.75 16.01
CA ASP A 9 2.93 -17.19 16.32
C ASP A 9 1.86 -17.61 17.35
N ALA A 10 1.49 -16.71 18.25
CA ALA A 10 0.42 -16.93 19.23
C ALA A 10 -0.99 -16.66 18.65
N PHE A 11 -1.11 -16.14 17.43
CA PHE A 11 -2.39 -15.89 16.80
C PHE A 11 -3.11 -17.22 16.51
N SER A 12 -4.33 -17.34 17.00
CA SER A 12 -5.11 -18.59 16.97
C SER A 12 -6.57 -18.40 16.59
N GLU A 13 -6.99 -17.18 16.29
CA GLU A 13 -8.33 -16.87 15.78
C GLU A 13 -8.40 -17.21 14.27
N ASP A 14 -9.61 -17.32 13.71
CA ASP A 14 -9.78 -17.45 12.27
C ASP A 14 -9.38 -16.13 11.58
N ILE A 15 -8.51 -16.20 10.57
CA ILE A 15 -8.03 -15.00 9.88
C ILE A 15 -9.13 -14.45 8.98
N ASN A 16 -9.60 -13.26 9.34
CA ASN A 16 -10.47 -12.39 8.57
C ASN A 16 -10.09 -10.92 8.79
N TYR A 17 -10.66 -10.02 8.00
CA TYR A 17 -10.36 -8.58 8.06
C TYR A 17 -10.49 -7.99 9.47
N GLU A 18 -11.58 -8.29 10.18
CA GLU A 18 -11.82 -7.78 11.54
C GLU A 18 -10.80 -8.32 12.54
N SER A 19 -10.48 -9.61 12.46
CA SER A 19 -9.48 -10.25 13.33
C SER A 19 -8.08 -9.66 13.14
N LEU A 20 -7.74 -9.27 11.90
CA LEU A 20 -6.44 -8.71 11.56
C LEU A 20 -6.30 -7.27 12.06
N LEU A 21 -7.36 -6.46 11.91
CA LEU A 21 -7.44 -5.13 12.51
C LEU A 21 -7.33 -5.20 14.04
N LYS A 22 -8.10 -6.10 14.67
CA LYS A 22 -8.05 -6.32 16.12
C LYS A 22 -6.65 -6.75 16.57
N PHE A 23 -6.01 -7.64 15.82
CA PHE A 23 -4.63 -8.06 16.08
C PHE A 23 -3.68 -6.85 16.03
N ALA A 24 -3.68 -6.09 14.95
CA ALA A 24 -2.81 -4.94 14.76
C ALA A 24 -3.01 -3.87 15.85
N SER A 25 -4.25 -3.54 16.21
CA SER A 25 -4.57 -2.57 17.28
C SER A 25 -4.18 -3.05 18.68
N SER A 26 -3.94 -4.35 18.88
CA SER A 26 -3.63 -4.92 20.19
C SER A 26 -2.12 -5.04 20.46
N ILE A 27 -1.28 -4.59 19.53
CA ILE A 27 0.17 -4.56 19.69
C ILE A 27 0.55 -3.24 20.36
N ASP A 28 1.44 -3.33 21.34
CA ASP A 28 2.13 -2.17 21.89
C ASP A 28 3.38 -1.92 21.04
N TYR A 29 3.32 -0.91 20.17
CA TYR A 29 4.40 -0.60 19.23
C TYR A 29 5.53 0.21 19.87
N ASP A 30 5.32 0.79 21.07
CA ASP A 30 6.36 1.55 21.79
C ASP A 30 7.51 0.62 22.23
N GLU A 31 7.21 -0.68 22.44
CA GLU A 31 8.20 -1.71 22.76
C GLU A 31 8.91 -2.29 21.52
N LEU A 32 8.55 -1.85 20.32
CA LEU A 32 9.07 -2.41 19.08
C LEU A 32 10.40 -1.76 18.66
N ASP A 33 11.50 -2.47 18.85
CA ASP A 33 12.76 -2.14 18.18
C ASP A 33 12.77 -2.69 16.74
N TYR A 34 12.56 -1.78 15.78
CA TYR A 34 12.53 -2.05 14.33
C TYR A 34 13.72 -1.47 13.56
N GLU A 35 14.55 -0.60 14.17
CA GLU A 35 15.61 0.16 13.46
C GLU A 35 16.60 -0.77 12.74
N ALA A 36 17.05 -1.83 13.41
CA ALA A 36 17.97 -2.81 12.83
C ALA A 36 17.36 -3.64 11.67
N HIS A 37 16.05 -3.50 11.44
CA HIS A 37 15.30 -4.21 10.42
C HIS A 37 14.79 -3.29 9.30
N LEU A 38 15.08 -2.00 9.35
CA LEU A 38 14.65 -1.08 8.30
C LEU A 38 15.29 -1.43 6.96
N PRO A 39 14.48 -1.70 5.92
CA PRO A 39 15.01 -1.90 4.57
C PRO A 39 15.53 -0.59 3.98
N ALA A 40 16.63 -0.69 3.24
CA ALA A 40 16.96 0.33 2.24
C ALA A 40 16.06 0.11 1.01
N PRO A 41 15.69 1.18 0.28
CA PRO A 41 15.15 1.02 -1.07
C PRO A 41 16.14 0.26 -1.95
N GLU A 42 15.63 -0.62 -2.83
CA GLU A 42 16.46 -1.36 -3.78
C GLU A 42 17.01 -0.46 -4.88
N CYS A 43 16.21 0.53 -5.30
CA CYS A 43 16.56 1.55 -6.27
C CYS A 43 16.27 2.97 -5.74
N GLU A 44 16.94 3.96 -6.32
CA GLU A 44 16.71 5.36 -6.00
C GLU A 44 15.31 5.77 -6.46
N GLY A 45 14.53 6.37 -5.55
CA GLY A 45 13.15 6.79 -5.84
C GLY A 45 12.06 5.77 -5.47
N ASP A 46 12.41 4.65 -4.84
CA ASP A 46 11.45 3.66 -4.34
C ASP A 46 11.45 3.59 -2.79
N TYR A 47 10.50 2.82 -2.25
CA TYR A 47 10.44 2.50 -0.82
C TYR A 47 11.19 1.21 -0.51
N GLY A 48 11.66 1.07 0.73
CA GLY A 48 12.28 -0.17 1.21
C GLY A 48 11.22 -1.12 1.75
N ARG A 49 11.34 -2.43 1.46
CA ARG A 49 10.42 -3.47 1.94
C ARG A 49 11.17 -4.61 2.64
N ASN A 50 10.77 -4.97 3.86
CA ASN A 50 11.35 -6.09 4.61
C ASN A 50 10.26 -7.01 5.19
N VAL A 51 10.12 -8.21 4.64
CA VAL A 51 9.15 -9.19 5.13
C VAL A 51 9.64 -9.79 6.45
N ILE A 52 8.87 -9.57 7.51
CA ILE A 52 9.16 -10.02 8.87
C ILE A 52 8.64 -11.44 9.09
N CYS A 53 7.42 -11.70 8.62
CA CYS A 53 6.76 -13.00 8.67
C CYS A 53 5.85 -13.18 7.45
N MET A 54 5.69 -14.42 6.99
CA MET A 54 4.81 -14.76 5.87
C MET A 54 3.57 -15.55 6.33
N ASP A 55 3.63 -16.20 7.48
CA ASP A 55 2.56 -17.09 7.93
C ASP A 55 2.21 -16.77 9.39
N PRO A 56 0.93 -16.86 9.79
CA PRO A 56 -0.21 -17.30 8.99
C PRO A 56 -0.84 -16.21 8.11
N PHE A 57 -0.45 -14.95 8.31
CA PHE A 57 -0.66 -13.79 7.44
C PHE A 57 0.69 -13.07 7.28
N GLU A 58 0.85 -12.28 6.23
CA GLU A 58 2.10 -11.55 6.03
C GLU A 58 2.22 -10.37 6.99
N CYS A 59 3.43 -10.15 7.48
CA CYS A 59 3.85 -8.96 8.22
C CYS A 59 5.10 -8.38 7.55
N VAL A 60 5.02 -7.13 7.10
CA VAL A 60 6.09 -6.47 6.36
C VAL A 60 6.35 -5.07 6.91
N LEU A 61 7.62 -4.76 7.12
CA LEU A 61 8.09 -3.44 7.52
C LEU A 61 8.45 -2.65 6.26
N ILE A 62 7.86 -1.47 6.10
CA ILE A 62 8.12 -0.59 4.96
C ILE A 62 8.75 0.70 5.45
N HIS A 63 9.81 1.12 4.76
CA HIS A 63 10.48 2.38 4.95
C HIS A 63 10.19 3.29 3.76
N TRP A 64 9.58 4.44 4.04
CA TRP A 64 9.23 5.46 3.07
C TRP A 64 10.20 6.65 3.18
N PRO A 65 11.19 6.79 2.29
CA PRO A 65 11.99 8.02 2.26
C PRO A 65 11.11 9.26 2.00
N ALA A 66 11.68 10.45 2.25
CA ALA A 66 10.97 11.70 2.03
C ALA A 66 10.50 11.83 0.56
N GLY A 67 9.22 12.14 0.38
CA GLY A 67 8.61 12.35 -0.93
C GLY A 67 8.31 11.07 -1.73
N ILE A 68 8.57 9.89 -1.16
CA ILE A 68 8.37 8.61 -1.85
C ILE A 68 6.94 8.13 -1.66
N GLU A 69 6.41 7.54 -2.74
CA GLU A 69 5.08 6.94 -2.80
C GLU A 69 5.13 5.59 -3.50
N SER A 70 4.15 4.74 -3.22
CA SER A 70 3.91 3.55 -4.02
C SER A 70 3.29 3.93 -5.37
N GLY A 71 3.28 2.99 -6.32
CA GLY A 71 2.36 3.08 -7.45
C GLY A 71 0.90 3.04 -6.99
N ILE A 72 0.00 3.52 -7.84
CA ILE A 72 -1.44 3.30 -7.66
C ILE A 72 -1.70 1.84 -7.99
N HIS A 73 -2.27 1.08 -7.05
CA HIS A 73 -2.43 -0.35 -7.20
C HIS A 73 -3.71 -0.88 -6.56
N ASP A 74 -4.12 -2.08 -6.97
CA ASP A 74 -5.23 -2.82 -6.37
C ASP A 74 -4.76 -4.02 -5.54
N HIS A 75 -5.64 -4.53 -4.66
CA HIS A 75 -5.33 -5.68 -3.79
C HIS A 75 -5.92 -7.01 -4.25
N ASN A 76 -6.92 -6.99 -5.14
CA ASN A 76 -7.47 -8.17 -5.84
C ASN A 76 -7.59 -9.47 -5.00
N GLY A 77 -8.39 -9.43 -3.93
CA GLY A 77 -8.61 -10.55 -3.01
C GLY A 77 -7.70 -10.56 -1.78
N LEU A 78 -6.86 -9.53 -1.62
CA LEU A 78 -6.07 -9.25 -0.44
C LEU A 78 -6.70 -8.12 0.37
N TYR A 79 -6.66 -8.28 1.68
CA TYR A 79 -7.03 -7.24 2.64
C TYR A 79 -5.98 -7.17 3.74
N GLY A 80 -5.96 -6.07 4.47
CA GLY A 80 -4.95 -5.83 5.46
C GLY A 80 -5.18 -4.60 6.31
N CYS A 81 -4.10 -4.19 6.94
CA CYS A 81 -4.01 -2.90 7.61
C CYS A 81 -2.56 -2.45 7.72
N VAL A 82 -2.38 -1.15 7.89
CA VAL A 82 -1.08 -0.51 8.00
C VAL A 82 -1.02 0.25 9.32
N GLN A 83 -0.09 -0.13 10.18
CA GLN A 83 0.25 0.64 11.37
C GLN A 83 1.35 1.66 11.01
N VAL A 84 1.12 2.94 11.30
CA VAL A 84 2.17 3.96 11.20
C VAL A 84 3.05 3.90 12.45
N LEU A 85 4.35 3.64 12.27
CA LEU A 85 5.35 3.52 13.33
C LEU A 85 6.20 4.78 13.52
N GLU A 86 6.39 5.56 12.46
CA GLU A 86 7.14 6.82 12.49
C GLU A 86 6.62 7.73 11.39
N GLY A 87 6.51 9.02 11.69
CA GLY A 87 6.21 10.05 10.70
C GLY A 87 4.74 10.10 10.30
N GLU A 88 4.50 10.48 9.05
CA GLU A 88 3.16 10.72 8.51
C GLU A 88 3.08 10.12 7.11
N ILE A 89 1.94 9.52 6.78
CA ILE A 89 1.63 9.02 5.44
C ILE A 89 0.25 9.53 5.01
N GLU A 90 0.02 9.56 3.71
CA GLU A 90 -1.29 9.77 3.13
C GLU A 90 -1.70 8.52 2.34
N ASN A 91 -2.93 8.06 2.54
CA ASN A 91 -3.56 7.05 1.69
C ASN A 91 -4.49 7.76 0.69
N VAL A 92 -4.22 7.59 -0.60
CA VAL A 92 -4.95 8.23 -1.70
C VAL A 92 -5.76 7.16 -2.42
N PHE A 93 -7.09 7.28 -2.38
CA PHE A 93 -8.01 6.31 -2.95
C PHE A 93 -8.49 6.70 -4.34
N TYR A 94 -8.63 5.69 -5.19
CA TYR A 94 -9.11 5.84 -6.56
C TYR A 94 -10.35 5.00 -6.82
N ARG A 95 -11.14 5.44 -7.81
CA ARG A 95 -12.24 4.69 -8.39
C ARG A 95 -11.97 4.47 -9.87
N GLU A 96 -11.94 3.22 -10.28
CA GLU A 96 -11.87 2.83 -11.68
C GLU A 96 -13.28 2.73 -12.28
N THR A 97 -13.45 3.29 -13.47
CA THR A 97 -14.63 3.12 -14.33
C THR A 97 -14.20 2.47 -15.65
N GLU A 98 -15.12 2.31 -16.62
CA GLU A 98 -14.73 1.75 -17.93
C GLU A 98 -13.70 2.59 -18.70
N THR A 99 -13.65 3.90 -18.46
CA THR A 99 -12.81 4.84 -19.23
C THR A 99 -11.96 5.78 -18.39
N GLU A 100 -12.19 5.85 -17.07
CA GLU A 100 -11.53 6.82 -16.18
C GLU A 100 -10.98 6.16 -14.92
N LEU A 101 -9.87 6.71 -14.42
CA LEU A 101 -9.38 6.52 -13.06
C LEU A 101 -9.56 7.83 -12.29
N GLN A 102 -10.40 7.83 -11.28
CA GLN A 102 -10.81 9.03 -10.54
C GLN A 102 -10.15 9.04 -9.17
N GLU A 103 -9.43 10.11 -8.82
CA GLU A 103 -8.92 10.32 -7.46
C GLU A 103 -10.05 10.81 -6.53
N THR A 104 -10.35 10.05 -5.49
CA THR A 104 -11.59 10.22 -4.73
C THR A 104 -11.40 10.79 -3.34
N VAL A 105 -10.44 10.28 -2.56
CA VAL A 105 -10.25 10.68 -1.16
C VAL A 105 -8.76 10.64 -0.84
N ILE A 106 -8.28 11.65 -0.12
CA ILE A 106 -6.94 11.67 0.48
C ILE A 106 -7.12 11.65 2.00
N GLN A 107 -6.54 10.65 2.67
CA GLN A 107 -6.58 10.50 4.12
C GLN A 107 -5.17 10.57 4.69
N GLY A 108 -4.92 11.51 5.60
CA GLY A 108 -3.64 11.62 6.32
C GLY A 108 -3.66 10.82 7.61
N PHE A 109 -2.53 10.17 7.90
CA PHE A 109 -2.31 9.35 9.09
C PHE A 109 -0.94 9.68 9.70
N CYS A 110 -0.90 9.72 11.02
CA CYS A 110 0.27 10.02 11.81
C CYS A 110 0.76 8.78 12.57
N GLU A 111 1.96 8.86 13.14
CA GLU A 111 2.47 7.87 14.09
C GLU A 111 1.42 7.42 15.12
N GLY A 112 1.24 6.11 15.23
CA GLY A 112 0.24 5.48 16.09
C GLY A 112 -1.10 5.17 15.39
N ASP A 113 -1.41 5.78 14.24
CA ASP A 113 -2.64 5.49 13.51
C ASP A 113 -2.61 4.11 12.82
N LEU A 114 -3.78 3.48 12.77
CA LEU A 114 -4.03 2.25 12.02
C LEU A 114 -4.87 2.56 10.78
N VAL A 115 -4.29 2.32 9.61
CA VAL A 115 -4.93 2.50 8.30
C VAL A 115 -5.57 1.19 7.87
N PRO A 116 -6.89 1.14 7.67
CA PRO A 116 -7.55 -0.06 7.15
C PRO A 116 -7.32 -0.22 5.65
N GLU A 117 -7.01 -1.43 5.20
CA GLU A 117 -6.83 -1.78 3.78
C GLU A 117 -7.86 -2.85 3.38
N PRO A 118 -9.11 -2.45 3.05
CA PRO A 118 -10.13 -3.40 2.65
C PRO A 118 -9.82 -4.00 1.27
N ASP A 119 -10.38 -5.17 1.01
CA ASP A 119 -10.35 -5.77 -0.33
C ASP A 119 -10.99 -4.82 -1.38
N GLU A 120 -10.58 -4.97 -2.62
CA GLU A 120 -11.00 -4.19 -3.80
C GLU A 120 -10.61 -2.69 -3.77
N ALA A 121 -9.87 -2.24 -2.76
CA ALA A 121 -9.33 -0.87 -2.76
C ALA A 121 -8.35 -0.68 -3.92
N ILE A 122 -8.46 0.48 -4.59
CA ILE A 122 -7.43 1.00 -5.49
C ILE A 122 -6.84 2.23 -4.82
N HIS A 123 -5.55 2.20 -4.54
CA HIS A 123 -4.93 3.26 -3.76
C HIS A 123 -3.44 3.42 -4.01
N LYS A 124 -2.86 4.49 -3.46
CA LYS A 124 -1.43 4.58 -3.19
C LYS A 124 -1.19 5.12 -1.80
N ILE A 125 -0.10 4.68 -1.19
CA ILE A 125 0.41 5.25 0.05
C ILE A 125 1.58 6.17 -0.32
N ARG A 126 1.57 7.40 0.21
CA ARG A 126 2.66 8.36 0.00
C ARG A 126 3.16 8.98 1.29
N ASN A 127 4.47 9.14 1.39
CA ASN A 127 5.08 10.04 2.35
C ASN A 127 5.18 11.44 1.70
N ALA A 128 4.20 12.30 1.98
CA ALA A 128 4.15 13.66 1.44
C ALA A 128 5.20 14.62 2.05
N SER A 129 5.99 14.17 3.04
CA SER A 129 7.03 14.98 3.64
C SER A 129 8.25 15.12 2.74
N ASN A 130 8.71 16.36 2.55
CA ASN A 130 9.93 16.65 1.77
C ASN A 130 11.24 16.51 2.55
N SER A 131 11.19 16.16 3.84
CA SER A 131 12.39 16.15 4.69
C SER A 131 12.43 15.04 5.74
N LYS A 132 11.31 14.37 6.02
CA LYS A 132 11.23 13.28 6.98
C LYS A 132 10.87 11.99 6.27
N ARG A 133 11.40 10.88 6.74
CA ARG A 133 10.92 9.56 6.37
C ARG A 133 9.59 9.26 7.08
N ALA A 134 8.94 8.19 6.65
CA ALA A 134 7.93 7.48 7.43
C ALA A 134 8.27 5.99 7.49
N VAL A 135 7.78 5.31 8.52
CA VAL A 135 7.94 3.87 8.69
C VAL A 135 6.59 3.27 9.02
N THR A 136 6.24 2.18 8.35
CA THR A 136 4.95 1.51 8.54
C THR A 136 5.13 0.00 8.67
N MET A 137 4.24 -0.63 9.46
CA MET A 137 4.11 -2.08 9.53
C MET A 137 2.81 -2.48 8.86
N HIS A 138 2.88 -3.33 7.84
CA HIS A 138 1.71 -3.79 7.12
C HIS A 138 1.42 -5.24 7.48
N PHE A 139 0.13 -5.55 7.59
CA PHE A 139 -0.37 -6.90 7.78
C PHE A 139 -1.34 -7.26 6.67
N TYR A 140 -1.09 -8.36 5.96
CA TYR A 140 -1.87 -8.74 4.79
C TYR A 140 -2.32 -10.20 4.80
N ASN A 141 -3.56 -10.42 4.40
CA ASN A 141 -4.11 -11.76 4.17
C ASN A 141 -4.90 -11.82 2.85
N PRO A 142 -4.71 -12.88 2.03
CA PRO A 142 -3.70 -13.94 2.17
C PRO A 142 -2.27 -13.36 2.10
N PRO A 143 -1.25 -14.07 2.62
CA PRO A 143 0.13 -13.61 2.55
C PRO A 143 0.56 -13.30 1.10
N LEU A 144 1.18 -12.13 0.87
CA LEU A 144 1.61 -11.69 -0.46
C LEU A 144 2.95 -12.35 -0.82
N ARG A 145 2.89 -13.64 -1.17
CA ARG A 145 4.07 -14.41 -1.59
C ARG A 145 4.68 -13.92 -2.90
N THR A 146 3.89 -13.20 -3.70
CA THR A 146 4.21 -12.69 -5.02
C THR A 146 3.24 -11.55 -5.33
N LEU A 147 3.72 -10.52 -6.04
CA LEU A 147 2.88 -9.43 -6.55
C LEU A 147 2.16 -9.79 -7.87
N ASP A 148 2.38 -11.01 -8.41
CA ASP A 148 1.75 -11.46 -9.65
C ASP A 148 0.23 -11.25 -9.64
N GLY A 149 -0.25 -10.45 -10.59
CA GLY A 149 -1.68 -10.17 -10.73
C GLY A 149 -2.15 -8.86 -10.12
N VAL A 150 -1.35 -8.23 -9.27
CA VAL A 150 -1.61 -6.84 -8.84
C VAL A 150 -1.55 -5.94 -10.07
N ARG A 151 -2.56 -5.07 -10.21
CA ARG A 151 -2.57 -4.05 -11.25
C ARG A 151 -1.92 -2.77 -10.74
N ILE A 152 -1.06 -2.17 -11.55
CA ILE A 152 -0.48 -0.85 -11.33
C ILE A 152 -1.03 0.10 -12.39
N PHE A 153 -1.47 1.27 -11.94
CA PHE A 153 -2.05 2.30 -12.78
C PHE A 153 -1.05 3.45 -12.90
N ASP A 154 -0.57 3.70 -14.13
CA ASP A 154 0.28 4.84 -14.43
C ASP A 154 -0.57 5.98 -15.02
N ILE A 155 -0.69 7.06 -14.25
CA ILE A 155 -1.51 8.22 -14.63
C ILE A 155 -0.85 9.08 -15.71
N GLU A 156 0.48 8.99 -15.89
CA GLU A 156 1.17 9.80 -16.90
C GLU A 156 0.89 9.28 -18.31
N SER A 157 0.96 7.96 -18.50
CA SER A 157 0.63 7.32 -19.78
C SER A 157 -0.82 6.84 -19.90
N GLY A 158 -1.60 6.88 -18.82
CA GLY A 158 -2.94 6.29 -18.76
C GLY A 158 -2.93 4.77 -18.93
N SER A 159 -1.83 4.10 -18.54
CA SER A 159 -1.63 2.67 -18.75
C SER A 159 -1.94 1.86 -17.50
N ILE A 160 -2.40 0.62 -17.70
CA ILE A 160 -2.53 -0.38 -16.64
C ILE A 160 -1.53 -1.50 -16.90
N GLY A 161 -0.57 -1.65 -15.99
CA GLY A 161 0.36 -2.77 -15.95
C GLY A 161 -0.18 -3.84 -15.01
N VAL A 162 0.01 -5.12 -15.34
CA VAL A 162 -0.24 -6.20 -14.39
C VAL A 162 1.11 -6.80 -14.01
N LEU A 163 1.41 -6.79 -12.72
CA LEU A 163 2.69 -7.26 -12.20
C LEU A 163 2.87 -8.75 -12.46
N SER A 164 4.13 -9.12 -12.69
CA SER A 164 4.56 -10.51 -12.76
C SER A 164 4.96 -11.01 -11.36
N LYS A 165 5.28 -12.29 -11.26
CA LYS A 165 5.83 -12.92 -10.05
C LYS A 165 7.23 -12.41 -9.65
N ASP A 166 7.93 -11.76 -10.59
CA ASP A 166 9.29 -11.28 -10.41
C ASP A 166 9.31 -9.80 -9.96
N ALA A 167 8.13 -9.16 -9.85
CA ALA A 167 8.01 -7.81 -9.30
C ALA A 167 8.19 -7.81 -7.77
N GLU A 168 9.02 -6.90 -7.28
CA GLU A 168 9.39 -6.79 -5.86
C GLU A 168 8.62 -5.68 -5.13
N THR A 169 8.22 -4.63 -5.86
CA THR A 169 7.44 -3.50 -5.35
C THR A 169 6.18 -3.24 -6.18
N ALA A 170 5.18 -2.63 -5.54
CA ALA A 170 3.93 -2.21 -6.16
C ALA A 170 4.09 -0.83 -6.81
N SER A 171 5.12 -0.70 -7.65
CA SER A 171 5.53 0.54 -8.31
C SER A 171 5.56 0.34 -9.82
N TRP A 172 5.54 1.43 -10.60
CA TRP A 172 5.75 1.32 -12.05
C TRP A 172 7.25 1.25 -12.34
N SER A 173 7.70 0.18 -13.01
CA SER A 173 9.10 -0.01 -13.39
C SER A 173 9.23 -0.50 -14.83
N GLU A 174 10.22 0.04 -15.54
CA GLU A 174 10.57 -0.40 -16.89
C GLU A 174 11.53 -1.60 -16.90
N GLU A 175 11.85 -2.16 -15.73
CA GLU A 175 12.71 -3.32 -15.63
C GLU A 175 12.12 -4.55 -16.34
N TYR A 176 12.99 -5.28 -17.01
CA TYR A 176 12.58 -6.46 -17.75
C TYR A 176 12.00 -7.52 -16.80
N GLY A 177 10.76 -7.92 -17.06
CA GLY A 177 10.07 -8.92 -16.27
C GLY A 177 9.16 -8.34 -15.19
N HIS A 178 9.17 -7.03 -14.94
CA HIS A 178 8.30 -6.40 -13.92
C HIS A 178 6.81 -6.60 -14.21
N PHE A 179 6.41 -6.40 -15.47
CA PHE A 179 5.04 -6.58 -15.93
C PHE A 179 4.85 -7.84 -16.77
N LYS A 180 3.77 -8.59 -16.51
CA LYS A 180 3.32 -9.70 -17.39
C LYS A 180 2.54 -9.21 -18.60
N SER A 181 1.87 -8.06 -18.45
CA SER A 181 1.11 -7.42 -19.51
C SER A 181 0.93 -5.94 -19.20
N ILE A 182 0.89 -5.11 -20.23
CA ILE A 182 0.58 -3.69 -20.12
C ILE A 182 -0.55 -3.39 -21.13
N LYS A 183 -1.58 -2.69 -20.66
CA LYS A 183 -2.63 -2.10 -21.49
C LYS A 183 -2.41 -0.59 -21.52
N SER A 184 -1.94 -0.08 -22.65
CA SER A 184 -1.77 1.35 -22.87
C SER A 184 -3.10 2.05 -23.16
N ASP A 185 -3.16 3.36 -22.91
CA ASP A 185 -4.33 4.22 -23.14
C ASP A 185 -5.62 3.60 -22.54
N ALA A 186 -5.48 3.04 -21.35
CA ALA A 186 -6.52 2.27 -20.68
C ALA A 186 -7.55 3.15 -19.98
N PHE A 187 -7.16 4.34 -19.53
CA PHE A 187 -8.02 5.28 -18.82
C PHE A 187 -7.59 6.74 -19.00
N GLU A 188 -8.53 7.66 -18.81
CA GLU A 188 -8.28 9.08 -18.54
C GLU A 188 -8.19 9.31 -17.02
N TYR A 189 -7.16 10.02 -16.56
CA TYR A 189 -7.01 10.36 -15.15
C TYR A 189 -7.80 11.61 -14.78
N ILE A 190 -8.64 11.52 -13.75
CA ILE A 190 -9.39 12.65 -13.19
C ILE A 190 -8.89 12.91 -11.77
N CYS A 191 -8.27 14.07 -11.54
CA CYS A 191 -7.82 14.45 -10.20
C CYS A 191 -9.00 14.82 -9.28
N HIS A 192 -8.76 14.79 -7.98
CA HIS A 192 -9.80 15.01 -6.98
C HIS A 192 -10.52 16.36 -7.14
N GLU A 193 -9.77 17.43 -7.42
CA GLU A 193 -10.34 18.77 -7.61
C GLU A 193 -11.29 18.84 -8.81
N ASP A 194 -10.94 18.17 -9.91
CA ASP A 194 -11.76 18.18 -11.12
C ASP A 194 -12.98 17.26 -10.97
N LEU A 195 -12.85 16.16 -10.21
CA LEU A 195 -13.98 15.31 -9.84
C LEU A 195 -15.02 16.09 -9.04
N LEU A 196 -14.61 16.81 -8.00
CA LEU A 196 -15.51 17.63 -7.18
C LEU A 196 -16.26 18.70 -8.00
N LYS A 197 -15.59 19.31 -8.98
CA LYS A 197 -16.23 20.28 -9.89
C LYS A 197 -17.31 19.60 -10.74
N ARG A 198 -17.05 18.40 -11.28
CA ARG A 198 -18.02 17.65 -12.09
C ARG A 198 -19.27 17.29 -11.27
N GLU A 199 -19.10 16.82 -10.05
CA GLU A 199 -20.21 16.46 -9.16
C GLU A 199 -21.07 17.68 -8.80
N ALA A 200 -20.45 18.80 -8.46
CA ALA A 200 -21.17 20.04 -8.15
C ALA A 200 -21.98 20.61 -9.34
N HIS A 201 -21.58 20.30 -10.57
CA HIS A 201 -22.31 20.68 -11.79
C HIS A 201 -23.40 19.68 -12.19
N ALA A 202 -23.32 18.42 -11.79
CA ALA A 202 -24.33 17.40 -12.07
C ALA A 202 -25.62 17.57 -11.25
N ASP A 203 -25.52 18.24 -10.10
CA ASP A 203 -26.64 18.50 -9.17
C ASP A 203 -27.40 19.82 -9.45
N ASN A 204 -27.08 20.53 -10.54
CA ASN A 204 -27.79 21.75 -11.00
C ASN A 204 -28.54 21.51 -12.31
#